data_AF-A0A7V3J303-F1
#
_entry.id   AF-A0A7V3J303-F1
#
_cell.length_a   1.000
_cell.length_b   1.000
_cell.length_c   1.000
_cell.angle_alpha   90.00
_cell.angle_beta   90.00
_cell.angle_gamma   90.00
#
_symmetry.space_group_name_H-M   'P 1'
#
loop_
_entity.id
_entity.type
_entity.pdbx_description
1 polymer ?
#
loop_
_entity_poly.entity_id
_entity_poly.type
_entity_poly.pdbx_seq_one_letter_code
_entity_poly.pdbx_strand_id
1 'polypeptide(L)'
;MTSTRAPPSPSAHASRKPSPCWPAGTSPVTCENPCRRSHSVSIRTVQRCRLGRRAARDRVTSRIRGAGWSCSTSTARWTGCRRCGCATGNHGSSTRHRRRPPGEHDADPIHSLDRWAERGEEHVVILTRWAVPIHGVEPAHVTLEQLHAVASSWVDDSHWSESKPWAIRPLRTADGLAVLEVSTLNDAAAQRLQDSASPGRPVRFGNQHGVIVSRPCPITGTTVEQIRAHAPTDAWCVRFSTPTTFGNRNRFSPWPDPSTIVRSLQRRWNAICDRPDYAIRLEAAQCRAIWVTDLDGRNAILTLSGLTVSGYLGRVRYSCDDKTVAPGFGALLQFAEFAGLGRYTVRGLGVIALEQTWHTSHHR
;
A
#
# COMPACT_ATOMS: atom_id res chain seq x y z
N MET A 1 -5.27 -13.87 74.45
CA MET A 1 -5.79 -14.04 73.08
C MET A 1 -5.90 -12.68 72.44
N THR A 2 -5.48 -12.63 71.18
CA THR A 2 -4.91 -11.51 70.41
C THR A 2 -5.81 -10.30 70.20
N SER A 3 -5.22 -9.12 70.44
CA SER A 3 -5.68 -7.79 69.99
C SER A 3 -4.85 -7.40 68.76
N THR A 4 -5.51 -6.98 67.67
CA THR A 4 -4.83 -6.40 66.50
C THR A 4 -5.32 -4.96 66.31
N ARG A 5 -4.38 -4.04 66.50
CA ARG A 5 -4.50 -2.59 66.42
C ARG A 5 -4.00 -2.13 65.05
N ALA A 6 -4.69 -1.18 64.43
CA ALA A 6 -4.30 -0.53 63.18
C ALA A 6 -3.03 0.36 63.36
N PRO A 7 -2.22 0.56 62.30
CA PRO A 7 -1.03 1.41 62.37
C PRO A 7 -1.31 2.88 62.01
N PRO A 8 -0.48 3.83 62.50
CA PRO A 8 -0.60 5.26 62.22
C PRO A 8 0.28 5.74 61.05
N SER A 9 -0.07 6.92 60.52
CA SER A 9 0.63 7.69 59.50
C SER A 9 2.02 8.21 59.94
N PRO A 10 2.97 8.44 59.02
CA PRO A 10 4.18 9.19 59.30
C PRO A 10 4.10 10.67 58.88
N SER A 11 4.64 11.50 59.76
CA SER A 11 4.82 12.95 59.70
C SER A 11 6.06 13.39 58.91
N ALA A 12 6.01 14.65 58.50
CA ALA A 12 6.97 15.39 57.67
C ALA A 12 8.37 15.62 58.28
N HIS A 13 9.37 15.72 57.40
CA HIS A 13 10.62 16.46 57.64
C HIS A 13 10.84 17.49 56.53
N ALA A 14 11.35 18.65 56.93
CA ALA A 14 11.48 19.87 56.15
C ALA A 14 12.88 20.08 55.53
N SER A 15 12.92 20.98 54.54
CA SER A 15 14.01 21.94 54.21
C SER A 15 15.02 21.56 53.13
N ARG A 16 14.97 22.23 51.97
CA ARG A 16 15.82 23.39 51.58
C ARG A 16 15.66 23.76 50.09
N LYS A 17 15.44 25.06 49.82
CA LYS A 17 15.63 25.75 48.51
C LYS A 17 17.14 25.93 48.23
N PRO A 18 17.60 26.10 46.98
CA PRO A 18 17.61 27.42 46.31
C PRO A 18 17.29 27.42 44.80
N SER A 19 16.89 28.58 44.28
CA SER A 19 16.87 28.97 42.85
C SER A 19 18.04 29.94 42.59
N PRO A 20 18.15 30.61 41.42
CA PRO A 20 18.48 30.15 40.06
C PRO A 20 19.74 30.89 39.49
N CYS A 21 20.37 30.40 38.40
CA CYS A 21 21.33 31.21 37.62
C CYS A 21 21.27 30.88 36.12
N TRP A 22 20.96 31.90 35.31
CA TRP A 22 21.29 32.01 33.89
C TRP A 22 22.79 32.32 33.70
N PRO A 23 23.32 32.24 32.47
CA PRO A 23 23.56 33.50 31.76
C PRO A 23 23.25 33.47 30.24
N ALA A 24 23.12 34.67 29.68
CA ALA A 24 22.92 35.00 28.28
C ALA A 24 24.15 35.72 27.68
N GLY A 25 24.26 35.74 26.34
CA GLY A 25 25.17 36.57 25.51
C GLY A 25 26.14 35.71 24.68
N THR A 26 26.37 35.88 23.36
CA THR A 26 26.27 37.03 22.44
C THR A 26 26.25 36.57 20.96
N SER A 27 25.70 37.44 20.09
CA SER A 27 25.34 37.39 18.63
C SER A 27 26.51 37.23 17.60
N PRO A 28 26.35 37.58 16.29
CA PRO A 28 25.46 37.08 15.21
C PRO A 28 26.23 36.65 13.93
N VAL A 29 25.66 35.82 13.06
CA VAL A 29 26.05 35.77 11.63
C VAL A 29 24.82 35.57 10.74
N THR A 30 24.62 36.54 9.86
CA THR A 30 23.69 36.58 8.72
C THR A 30 24.04 35.53 7.67
N CYS A 31 23.04 34.90 7.05
CA CYS A 31 23.04 34.69 5.60
C CYS A 31 21.62 34.46 5.09
N GLU A 32 21.30 35.22 4.06
CA GLU A 32 20.04 35.34 3.36
C GLU A 32 19.67 34.05 2.62
N ASN A 33 18.37 33.77 2.50
CA ASN A 33 17.85 33.15 1.28
C ASN A 33 16.36 33.44 1.07
N PRO A 34 15.92 33.71 -0.18
CA PRO A 34 14.69 34.43 -0.46
C PRO A 34 13.47 33.55 -0.71
N CYS A 35 12.31 34.15 -0.40
CA CYS A 35 11.02 34.02 -1.11
C CYS A 35 10.55 32.62 -1.54
N ARG A 36 9.77 31.95 -0.70
CA ARG A 36 8.67 31.09 -1.18
C ARG A 36 7.35 31.86 -1.09
N ARG A 37 6.84 32.29 -2.25
CA ARG A 37 5.47 32.75 -2.43
C ARG A 37 4.52 31.61 -2.08
N SER A 38 3.78 31.74 -0.99
CA SER A 38 2.56 30.99 -0.75
C SER A 38 1.49 31.49 -1.71
N HIS A 39 0.96 30.61 -2.56
CA HIS A 39 -0.28 30.86 -3.29
C HIS A 39 -1.39 30.13 -2.54
N SER A 40 -2.06 30.85 -1.63
CA SER A 40 -3.34 30.43 -1.08
C SER A 40 -4.41 30.67 -2.14
N VAL A 41 -4.83 29.64 -2.85
CA VAL A 41 -6.02 29.71 -3.71
C VAL A 41 -7.22 29.37 -2.84
N SER A 42 -7.91 30.42 -2.37
CA SER A 42 -9.24 30.29 -1.76
C SER A 42 -10.27 30.27 -2.90
N ILE A 43 -10.83 29.10 -3.18
CA ILE A 43 -11.99 29.00 -4.07
C ILE A 43 -13.24 29.23 -3.21
N ARG A 44 -13.73 30.48 -3.21
CA ARG A 44 -15.11 30.78 -2.77
C ARG A 44 -16.06 30.41 -3.89
N THR A 45 -16.83 29.36 -3.71
CA THR A 45 -17.95 29.03 -4.59
C THR A 45 -19.05 30.07 -4.41
N VAL A 46 -19.23 30.94 -5.40
CA VAL A 46 -20.37 31.84 -5.48
C VAL A 46 -21.57 31.03 -5.99
N GLN A 47 -22.52 30.72 -5.12
CA GLN A 47 -23.86 30.27 -5.53
C GLN A 47 -24.56 31.41 -6.28
N ARG A 48 -24.77 31.26 -7.59
CA ARG A 48 -25.77 32.03 -8.32
C ARG A 48 -27.01 31.17 -8.52
N CYS A 49 -28.05 31.45 -7.74
CA CYS A 49 -29.42 31.09 -8.06
C CYS A 49 -29.86 31.80 -9.35
N ARG A 50 -30.40 31.07 -10.32
CA ARG A 50 -31.36 31.61 -11.29
C ARG A 50 -32.51 30.63 -11.50
N LEU A 51 -33.67 31.05 -11.02
CA LEU A 51 -34.99 30.49 -11.31
C LEU A 51 -35.55 31.16 -12.57
N GLY A 52 -35.98 30.32 -13.52
CA GLY A 52 -37.17 30.46 -14.39
C GLY A 52 -37.31 31.64 -15.37
N ARG A 53 -37.49 31.36 -16.67
CA ARG A 53 -38.83 31.17 -17.32
C ARG A 53 -38.69 30.95 -18.85
N ARG A 54 -39.79 30.38 -19.38
CA ARG A 54 -40.19 29.94 -20.76
C ARG A 54 -39.93 31.02 -21.85
N ALA A 55 -39.91 30.80 -23.18
CA ALA A 55 -40.65 29.89 -24.06
C ALA A 55 -40.10 29.89 -25.52
N ALA A 56 -40.55 28.89 -26.31
CA ALA A 56 -40.87 28.90 -27.76
C ALA A 56 -39.78 28.87 -28.86
N ARG A 57 -39.92 27.87 -29.77
CA ARG A 57 -39.74 27.85 -31.26
C ARG A 57 -38.44 28.47 -31.85
N ASP A 58 -37.70 27.92 -32.81
CA ASP A 58 -38.03 27.17 -34.03
C ASP A 58 -36.76 26.51 -34.64
N ARG A 59 -36.94 25.55 -35.56
CA ARG A 59 -35.86 25.01 -36.43
C ARG A 59 -35.47 26.04 -37.50
N VAL A 60 -34.17 26.33 -37.67
CA VAL A 60 -33.56 26.65 -38.98
C VAL A 60 -32.11 26.17 -39.01
N THR A 61 -31.80 25.40 -40.04
CA THR A 61 -30.46 25.03 -40.54
C THR A 61 -29.77 26.20 -41.23
N SER A 62 -28.50 26.48 -40.94
CA SER A 62 -27.57 26.99 -41.97
C SER A 62 -26.11 26.89 -41.58
N ARG A 63 -25.34 26.31 -42.50
CA ARG A 63 -23.89 26.36 -42.66
C ARG A 63 -23.34 27.79 -42.59
N ILE A 64 -22.19 27.97 -41.94
CA ILE A 64 -21.13 28.87 -42.42
C ILE A 64 -19.79 28.15 -42.32
N ARG A 65 -19.02 28.26 -43.41
CA ARG A 65 -17.71 27.69 -43.67
C ARG A 65 -16.61 28.47 -42.97
N GLY A 66 -15.54 27.76 -42.63
CA GLY A 66 -14.19 28.12 -43.07
C GLY A 66 -13.36 29.01 -42.14
N ALA A 67 -12.50 28.37 -41.35
CA ALA A 67 -11.10 28.76 -41.24
C ALA A 67 -10.32 27.47 -40.93
N GLY A 68 -9.57 26.98 -41.93
CA GLY A 68 -8.62 25.90 -41.71
C GLY A 68 -7.47 26.39 -40.83
N TRP A 69 -6.72 25.45 -40.26
CA TRP A 69 -5.26 25.39 -40.31
C TRP A 69 -4.86 23.94 -39.99
N SER A 70 -4.18 23.34 -40.96
CA SER A 70 -3.46 22.06 -40.86
C SER A 70 -2.00 22.34 -40.51
N CYS A 71 -1.45 21.64 -39.53
CA CYS A 71 0.00 21.49 -39.34
C CYS A 71 0.22 20.04 -38.88
N SER A 72 0.50 19.14 -39.81
CA SER A 72 1.84 18.65 -40.16
C SER A 72 2.50 17.84 -39.05
N THR A 73 2.37 16.53 -39.18
CA THR A 73 3.22 15.51 -38.58
C THR A 73 4.67 15.70 -39.03
N SER A 74 5.56 16.04 -38.09
CA SER A 74 7.00 16.03 -38.30
C SER A 74 7.62 14.75 -37.76
N THR A 75 8.19 14.01 -38.70
CA THR A 75 9.07 12.86 -38.62
C THR A 75 10.28 13.09 -37.71
N ALA A 76 10.68 12.08 -36.93
CA ALA A 76 12.06 11.95 -36.45
C ALA A 76 12.60 10.57 -36.88
N ARG A 77 13.26 10.56 -38.04
CA ARG A 77 14.16 9.49 -38.48
C ARG A 77 15.45 9.59 -37.67
N TRP A 78 15.89 8.46 -37.13
CA TRP A 78 17.24 8.29 -36.62
C TRP A 78 18.15 7.84 -37.77
N THR A 79 19.12 8.69 -38.13
CA THR A 79 20.25 8.34 -38.99
C THR A 79 21.55 8.57 -38.24
N GLY A 80 22.24 7.45 -37.95
CA GLY A 80 23.68 7.26 -38.20
C GLY A 80 24.69 8.04 -37.36
N CYS A 81 25.45 7.31 -36.55
CA CYS A 81 26.88 7.56 -36.39
C CYS A 81 27.64 6.24 -36.67
N ARG A 82 28.57 6.28 -37.63
CA ARG A 82 29.48 5.19 -38.03
C ARG A 82 30.87 5.40 -37.42
N ARG A 83 31.66 4.31 -37.46
CA ARG A 83 33.11 4.10 -37.22
C ARG A 83 33.37 3.46 -35.84
N CYS A 84 34.04 2.32 -35.69
CA CYS A 84 35.02 1.55 -36.50
C CYS A 84 34.65 0.04 -36.39
N GLY A 85 34.98 -0.93 -37.24
CA GLY A 85 35.96 -1.12 -38.30
C GLY A 85 36.52 -2.55 -38.17
N CYS A 86 36.40 -3.36 -39.24
CA CYS A 86 37.15 -4.62 -39.53
C CYS A 86 36.75 -5.88 -38.72
N ALA A 87 36.66 -7.11 -39.25
CA ALA A 87 36.92 -7.67 -40.58
C ALA A 87 36.26 -9.07 -40.73
N THR A 88 35.85 -9.38 -41.97
CA THR A 88 35.92 -10.66 -42.72
C THR A 88 35.60 -12.01 -42.06
N GLY A 89 34.73 -12.80 -42.72
CA GLY A 89 34.61 -14.23 -42.49
C GLY A 89 33.47 -14.89 -43.26
N ASN A 90 33.61 -14.99 -44.58
CA ASN A 90 32.74 -15.73 -45.49
C ASN A 90 32.90 -17.24 -45.23
N HIS A 91 31.84 -18.02 -44.99
CA HIS A 91 31.78 -19.48 -45.26
C HIS A 91 30.31 -19.90 -45.42
N GLY A 92 29.94 -20.26 -46.64
CA GLY A 92 28.74 -21.04 -46.92
C GLY A 92 28.99 -22.51 -46.63
N SER A 93 27.95 -23.23 -46.18
CA SER A 93 27.70 -24.60 -46.61
C SER A 93 26.33 -25.05 -46.13
N SER A 94 25.60 -25.61 -47.09
CA SER A 94 24.37 -26.37 -46.91
C SER A 94 24.54 -27.49 -45.89
N THR A 95 23.47 -27.88 -45.19
CA THR A 95 23.10 -29.30 -45.10
C THR A 95 21.69 -29.54 -44.58
N ARG A 96 20.90 -30.17 -45.44
CA ARG A 96 20.00 -31.32 -45.20
C ARG A 96 18.92 -31.21 -44.13
N HIS A 97 17.70 -31.12 -44.66
CA HIS A 97 16.51 -31.78 -44.15
C HIS A 97 16.79 -33.19 -43.61
N ARG A 98 16.55 -33.39 -42.31
CA ARG A 98 16.23 -34.70 -41.74
C ARG A 98 14.81 -34.67 -41.19
N ARG A 99 14.01 -35.59 -41.72
CA ARG A 99 12.67 -35.96 -41.26
C ARG A 99 12.73 -36.38 -39.79
N ARG A 100 11.85 -35.84 -38.95
CA ARG A 100 11.55 -36.34 -37.60
C ARG A 100 10.46 -37.43 -37.70
N PRO A 101 10.60 -38.57 -37.01
CA PRO A 101 9.57 -39.58 -36.90
C PRO A 101 8.44 -39.12 -35.95
N PRO A 102 7.22 -39.69 -36.07
CA PRO A 102 6.06 -39.34 -35.26
C PRO A 102 6.09 -40.14 -33.95
N GLY A 103 5.81 -39.48 -32.83
CA GLY A 103 5.68 -40.14 -31.53
C GLY A 103 5.49 -39.14 -30.39
N GLU A 104 4.38 -39.30 -29.67
CA GLU A 104 4.09 -38.78 -28.33
C GLU A 104 3.92 -37.26 -28.14
N HIS A 105 2.70 -36.79 -28.43
CA HIS A 105 2.03 -35.77 -27.64
C HIS A 105 0.53 -36.04 -27.69
N ASP A 106 -0.03 -36.53 -26.59
CA ASP A 106 -1.35 -36.15 -26.06
C ASP A 106 -1.55 -36.89 -24.72
N ALA A 107 -1.18 -36.21 -23.63
CA ALA A 107 -1.69 -36.48 -22.30
C ALA A 107 -1.83 -35.13 -21.59
N ASP A 108 -3.08 -34.79 -21.28
CA ASP A 108 -3.59 -33.56 -20.68
C ASP A 108 -2.80 -33.06 -19.47
N PRO A 109 -2.54 -31.75 -19.34
CA PRO A 109 -2.24 -31.12 -18.05
C PRO A 109 -3.53 -30.63 -17.39
N ILE A 110 -4.48 -31.54 -17.12
CA ILE A 110 -5.64 -31.27 -16.23
C ILE A 110 -5.81 -32.45 -15.27
N HIS A 111 -4.77 -32.79 -14.50
CA HIS A 111 -4.93 -33.60 -13.29
C HIS A 111 -3.81 -33.25 -12.29
N SER A 112 -3.88 -32.05 -11.70
CA SER A 112 -3.16 -31.77 -10.45
C SER A 112 -4.00 -30.98 -9.44
N LEU A 113 -5.32 -30.98 -9.58
CA LEU A 113 -6.25 -30.34 -8.62
C LEU A 113 -6.87 -31.31 -7.61
N ASP A 114 -6.75 -32.63 -7.78
CA ASP A 114 -7.51 -33.60 -6.97
C ASP A 114 -6.72 -34.30 -5.85
N ARG A 115 -5.57 -33.78 -5.42
CA ARG A 115 -4.79 -34.44 -4.35
C ARG A 115 -4.87 -33.79 -2.96
N TRP A 116 -5.80 -32.87 -2.75
CA TRP A 116 -5.96 -32.15 -1.47
C TRP A 116 -7.28 -32.42 -0.74
N ALA A 117 -8.18 -33.25 -1.28
CA ALA A 117 -9.51 -33.49 -0.73
C ALA A 117 -9.59 -34.61 0.35
N GLU A 118 -8.49 -35.29 0.69
CA GLU A 118 -8.55 -36.53 1.50
C GLU A 118 -8.09 -36.42 2.95
N ARG A 119 -7.90 -35.19 3.48
CA ARG A 119 -7.85 -34.97 4.93
C ARG A 119 -8.73 -33.78 5.26
N GLY A 120 -9.83 -34.02 5.97
CA GLY A 120 -10.75 -33.00 6.47
C GLY A 120 -10.15 -32.11 7.57
N GLU A 121 -8.91 -31.67 7.41
CA GLU A 121 -8.34 -30.58 8.18
C GLU A 121 -8.77 -29.28 7.49
N GLU A 122 -9.68 -28.55 8.13
CA GLU A 122 -10.14 -27.26 7.67
C GLU A 122 -8.93 -26.31 7.60
N HIS A 123 -8.44 -26.03 6.38
CA HIS A 123 -7.28 -25.17 6.18
C HIS A 123 -7.67 -23.71 6.46
N VAL A 124 -7.30 -23.23 7.64
CA VAL A 124 -7.59 -21.87 8.10
C VAL A 124 -6.54 -20.92 7.55
N VAL A 125 -6.96 -19.91 6.78
CA VAL A 125 -6.03 -18.92 6.22
C VAL A 125 -5.66 -17.91 7.30
N ILE A 126 -4.43 -18.00 7.80
CA ILE A 126 -3.92 -17.09 8.83
C ILE A 126 -3.24 -15.87 8.18
N LEU A 127 -3.75 -14.70 8.54
CA LEU A 127 -3.15 -13.41 8.23
C LEU A 127 -2.34 -12.96 9.44
N THR A 128 -1.03 -12.77 9.28
CA THR A 128 -0.16 -12.39 10.40
C THR A 128 0.68 -11.19 10.04
N ARG A 129 0.83 -10.25 10.98
CA ARG A 129 1.81 -9.17 10.91
C ARG A 129 2.97 -9.49 11.83
N TRP A 130 4.18 -9.47 11.29
CA TRP A 130 5.41 -9.88 11.95
C TRP A 130 6.32 -8.66 12.16
N ALA A 131 7.00 -8.60 13.30
CA ALA A 131 8.14 -7.73 13.53
C ALA A 131 9.45 -8.49 13.25
N VAL A 132 10.30 -7.93 12.39
CA VAL A 132 11.67 -8.41 12.19
C VAL A 132 12.63 -7.32 12.68
N PRO A 133 13.18 -7.45 13.91
CA PRO A 133 14.13 -6.49 14.46
C PRO A 133 15.53 -6.68 13.87
N ILE A 134 16.15 -5.57 13.48
CA ILE A 134 17.42 -5.49 12.75
C ILE A 134 18.30 -4.47 13.45
N HIS A 135 19.50 -4.90 13.84
CA HIS A 135 20.53 -4.03 14.38
C HIS A 135 21.39 -3.46 13.25
N GLY A 136 21.91 -2.23 13.42
CA GLY A 136 22.87 -1.61 12.49
C GLY A 136 22.26 -0.95 11.24
N VAL A 137 20.93 -0.79 11.21
CA VAL A 137 20.23 -0.13 10.11
C VAL A 137 19.51 1.11 10.65
N GLU A 138 19.65 2.22 9.95
CA GLU A 138 18.94 3.46 10.21
C GLU A 138 17.75 3.58 9.23
N PRO A 139 16.49 3.51 9.73
CA PRO A 139 15.30 3.55 8.88
C PRO A 139 15.18 4.75 7.94
N ALA A 140 15.63 5.93 8.38
CA ALA A 140 15.54 7.17 7.60
C ALA A 140 16.35 7.13 6.29
N HIS A 141 17.36 6.25 6.21
CA HIS A 141 18.24 6.11 5.05
C HIS A 141 17.92 4.88 4.19
N VAL A 142 16.81 4.18 4.45
CA VAL A 142 16.37 3.02 3.66
C VAL A 142 15.32 3.45 2.64
N THR A 143 15.59 3.20 1.36
CA THR A 143 14.61 3.47 0.29
C THR A 143 13.56 2.37 0.19
N LEU A 144 12.41 2.68 -0.44
CA LEU A 144 11.33 1.70 -0.67
C LEU A 144 11.79 0.54 -1.56
N GLU A 145 12.70 0.78 -2.50
CA GLU A 145 13.31 -0.27 -3.33
C GLU A 145 14.20 -1.21 -2.53
N GLN A 146 15.03 -0.66 -1.63
CA GLN A 146 15.88 -1.48 -0.76
C GLN A 146 15.04 -2.31 0.20
N LEU A 147 14.00 -1.70 0.76
CA LEU A 147 13.04 -2.36 1.64
C LEU A 147 12.35 -3.53 0.92
N HIS A 148 11.85 -3.28 -0.29
CA HIS A 148 11.22 -4.29 -1.13
C HIS A 148 12.18 -5.43 -1.47
N ALA A 149 13.41 -5.12 -1.86
CA ALA A 149 14.41 -6.13 -2.22
C ALA A 149 14.70 -7.10 -1.06
N VAL A 150 14.88 -6.56 0.15
CA VAL A 150 15.10 -7.38 1.35
C VAL A 150 13.88 -8.24 1.66
N ALA A 151 12.68 -7.65 1.72
CA ALA A 151 11.47 -8.40 2.02
C ALA A 151 11.19 -9.48 0.97
N SER A 152 11.29 -9.17 -0.32
CA SER A 152 11.17 -10.14 -1.42
C SER A 152 12.13 -11.32 -1.25
N SER A 153 13.37 -11.08 -0.80
CA SER A 153 14.33 -12.17 -0.58
C SER A 153 13.94 -13.14 0.53
N TRP A 154 12.98 -12.78 1.39
CA TRP A 154 12.48 -13.62 2.47
C TRP A 154 11.12 -14.25 2.17
N VAL A 155 10.25 -13.56 1.44
CA VAL A 155 8.82 -13.94 1.28
C VAL A 155 8.34 -14.06 -0.15
N ASP A 156 9.17 -13.92 -1.18
CA ASP A 156 8.77 -14.29 -2.55
C ASP A 156 9.01 -15.79 -2.80
N ASP A 157 8.07 -16.43 -3.49
CA ASP A 157 8.17 -17.79 -4.06
C ASP A 157 8.33 -17.71 -5.58
N SER A 158 7.61 -16.77 -6.19
CA SER A 158 7.70 -16.36 -7.57
C SER A 158 7.63 -14.84 -7.64
N HIS A 159 8.67 -14.22 -8.21
CA HIS A 159 8.72 -12.76 -8.29
C HIS A 159 7.60 -12.17 -9.18
N TRP A 160 7.01 -12.98 -10.07
CA TRP A 160 6.09 -12.55 -11.12
C TRP A 160 4.60 -12.78 -10.81
N SER A 161 4.25 -13.30 -9.63
CA SER A 161 2.85 -13.51 -9.26
C SER A 161 2.06 -12.20 -9.21
N GLU A 162 0.87 -12.20 -9.82
CA GLU A 162 0.01 -11.00 -9.90
C GLU A 162 -0.52 -10.56 -8.53
N SER A 163 -0.71 -11.51 -7.61
CA SER A 163 -1.08 -11.26 -6.21
C SER A 163 -0.02 -11.84 -5.29
N LYS A 164 0.74 -10.94 -4.66
CA LYS A 164 1.73 -11.30 -3.65
C LYS A 164 1.02 -11.66 -2.35
N PRO A 165 1.29 -12.83 -1.74
CA PRO A 165 0.68 -13.25 -0.47
C PRO A 165 1.32 -12.54 0.73
N TRP A 166 1.78 -11.31 0.53
CA TRP A 166 2.43 -10.50 1.57
C TRP A 166 2.34 -9.01 1.27
N ALA A 167 2.64 -8.22 2.28
CA ALA A 167 2.82 -6.77 2.21
C ALA A 167 3.84 -6.35 3.27
N ILE A 168 4.33 -5.11 3.19
CA ILE A 168 5.25 -4.56 4.19
C ILE A 168 4.83 -3.16 4.59
N ARG A 169 5.34 -2.72 5.74
CA ARG A 169 5.25 -1.33 6.18
C ARG A 169 6.65 -0.70 6.13
N PRO A 170 6.77 0.63 6.04
CA PRO A 170 8.06 1.30 6.15
C PRO A 170 8.78 0.89 7.43
N LEU A 171 10.11 0.84 7.33
CA LEU A 171 10.96 0.56 8.47
C LEU A 171 10.72 1.63 9.55
N ARG A 172 10.64 1.22 10.81
CA ARG A 172 10.52 2.14 11.96
C ARG A 172 11.61 1.85 12.98
N THR A 173 11.90 2.82 13.83
CA THR A 173 12.77 2.61 14.99
C THR A 173 11.90 2.20 16.19
N ALA A 174 12.29 1.13 16.88
CA ALA A 174 11.74 0.74 18.18
C ALA A 174 12.88 0.20 19.04
N ASP A 175 13.01 0.70 20.27
CA ASP A 175 14.04 0.29 21.24
C ASP A 175 15.48 0.31 20.67
N GLY A 176 15.78 1.33 19.85
CA GLY A 176 17.10 1.49 19.20
C GLY A 176 17.35 0.54 18.03
N LEU A 177 16.40 -0.31 17.68
CA LEU A 177 16.48 -1.23 16.54
C LEU A 177 15.62 -0.73 15.38
N ALA A 178 16.06 -1.03 14.16
CA ALA A 178 15.20 -0.95 13.00
C ALA A 178 14.24 -2.15 13.00
N VAL A 179 12.95 -1.90 12.82
CA VAL A 179 11.93 -2.96 12.76
C VAL A 179 11.27 -2.93 11.38
N LEU A 180 11.42 -4.04 10.66
CA LEU A 180 10.67 -4.32 9.44
C LEU A 180 9.39 -5.06 9.80
N GLU A 181 8.24 -4.45 9.51
CA GLU A 181 6.96 -5.16 9.60
C GLU A 181 6.63 -5.81 8.26
N VAL A 182 6.44 -7.13 8.30
CA VAL A 182 5.99 -7.93 7.16
C VAL A 182 4.64 -8.52 7.50
N SER A 183 3.66 -8.34 6.63
CA SER A 183 2.38 -9.04 6.71
C SER A 183 2.39 -10.22 5.75
N THR A 184 2.06 -11.41 6.24
CA THR A 184 1.88 -12.63 5.44
C THR A 184 0.40 -12.97 5.38
N LEU A 185 -0.08 -13.34 4.19
CA LEU A 185 -1.51 -13.54 3.91
C LEU A 185 -1.88 -15.02 3.76
N ASN A 186 -0.91 -15.91 3.98
CA ASN A 186 -1.09 -17.36 4.08
C ASN A 186 0.10 -17.99 4.81
N ASP A 187 -0.05 -19.26 5.16
CA ASP A 187 0.94 -20.02 5.94
C ASP A 187 2.24 -20.26 5.16
N ALA A 188 2.15 -20.46 3.85
CA ALA A 188 3.33 -20.64 3.01
C ALA A 188 4.24 -19.39 3.01
N ALA A 189 3.68 -18.18 3.02
CA ALA A 189 4.45 -16.95 3.15
C ALA A 189 4.99 -16.76 4.58
N ALA A 190 4.20 -17.13 5.60
CA ALA A 190 4.62 -17.10 7.00
C ALA A 190 5.83 -18.02 7.25
N GLN A 191 5.79 -19.23 6.73
CA GLN A 191 6.88 -20.20 6.88
C GLN A 191 8.16 -19.70 6.20
N ARG A 192 8.07 -19.22 4.96
CA ARG A 192 9.23 -18.67 4.24
C ARG A 192 9.87 -17.47 4.94
N LEU A 193 9.04 -16.58 5.52
CA LEU A 193 9.55 -15.47 6.33
C LEU A 193 10.36 -15.99 7.52
N GLN A 194 9.82 -16.94 8.27
CA GLN A 194 10.47 -17.50 9.46
C GLN A 194 11.77 -18.25 9.12
N ASP A 195 11.78 -19.01 8.03
CA ASP A 195 12.95 -19.75 7.57
C ASP A 195 14.05 -18.80 7.08
N SER A 196 13.66 -17.73 6.38
CA SER A 196 14.60 -16.81 5.77
C SER A 196 15.15 -15.76 6.74
N ALA A 197 14.32 -15.23 7.64
CA ALA A 197 14.69 -14.15 8.55
C ALA A 197 15.21 -14.67 9.90
N SER A 198 16.26 -15.50 9.88
CA SER A 198 16.83 -16.12 11.09
C SER A 198 17.76 -15.18 11.87
N PRO A 199 17.85 -15.30 13.22
CA PRO A 199 18.79 -14.54 14.04
C PRO A 199 20.23 -14.68 13.56
N GLY A 200 21.00 -13.60 13.63
CA GLY A 200 22.40 -13.57 13.18
C GLY A 200 22.58 -13.47 11.67
N ARG A 201 21.51 -13.59 10.87
CA ARG A 201 21.60 -13.44 9.41
C ARG A 201 21.93 -12.00 9.04
N PRO A 202 22.95 -11.76 8.20
CA PRO A 202 23.25 -10.43 7.70
C PRO A 202 22.17 -9.96 6.72
N VAL A 203 21.86 -8.67 6.76
CA VAL A 203 20.87 -8.01 5.91
C VAL A 203 21.48 -6.75 5.33
N ARG A 204 21.22 -6.48 4.05
CA ARG A 204 21.76 -5.31 3.36
C ARG A 204 20.65 -4.43 2.78
N PHE A 205 20.58 -3.19 3.24
CA PHE A 205 19.73 -2.14 2.66
C PHE A 205 20.62 -1.13 1.93
N GLY A 206 20.88 -1.39 0.65
CA GLY A 206 21.83 -0.59 -0.13
C GLY A 206 23.23 -0.65 0.47
N ASN A 207 23.71 0.47 1.01
CA ASN A 207 25.03 0.57 1.65
C ASN A 207 24.98 0.29 3.17
N GLN A 208 23.79 0.17 3.75
CA GLN A 208 23.63 -0.16 5.17
C GLN A 208 23.70 -1.67 5.37
N HIS A 209 24.45 -2.08 6.40
CA HIS A 209 24.63 -3.48 6.77
C HIS A 209 24.09 -3.70 8.18
N GLY A 210 23.16 -4.63 8.30
CA GLY A 210 22.57 -4.99 9.58
C GLY A 210 22.56 -6.48 9.81
N VAL A 211 22.07 -6.86 10.99
CA VAL A 211 21.92 -8.25 11.40
C VAL A 211 20.55 -8.44 12.05
N ILE A 212 19.87 -9.52 11.70
CA ILE A 212 18.59 -9.89 12.31
C ILE A 212 18.84 -10.27 13.77
N VAL A 213 18.13 -9.61 14.69
CA VAL A 213 18.33 -9.78 16.13
C VAL A 213 17.60 -11.00 16.68
N SER A 214 16.37 -11.22 16.22
CA SER A 214 15.53 -12.33 16.66
C SER A 214 14.75 -12.92 15.49
N ARG A 215 14.16 -14.11 15.71
CA ARG A 215 13.18 -14.66 14.76
C ARG A 215 12.02 -13.66 14.58
N PRO A 216 11.32 -13.69 13.44
CA PRO A 216 10.14 -12.86 13.23
C PRO A 216 9.14 -13.09 14.35
N CYS A 217 8.74 -12.02 15.02
CA CYS A 217 7.81 -12.06 16.15
C CYS A 217 6.41 -11.66 15.67
N PRO A 218 5.36 -12.47 15.89
CA PRO A 218 4.01 -12.07 15.52
C PRO A 218 3.55 -10.88 16.39
N ILE A 219 3.17 -9.79 15.73
CA ILE A 219 2.57 -8.60 16.37
C ILE A 219 1.07 -8.82 16.56
N THR A 220 0.41 -9.32 15.52
CA THR A 220 -1.02 -9.62 15.51
C THR A 220 -1.32 -10.66 14.43
N GLY A 221 -2.33 -11.49 14.68
CA GLY A 221 -2.83 -12.48 13.74
C GLY A 221 -4.36 -12.51 13.72
N THR A 222 -4.93 -12.90 12.60
CA THR A 222 -6.37 -13.15 12.44
C THR A 222 -6.58 -14.20 11.35
N THR A 223 -7.78 -14.74 11.27
CA THR A 223 -8.19 -15.59 10.15
C THR A 223 -9.21 -14.89 9.26
N VAL A 224 -9.42 -15.39 8.04
CA VAL A 224 -10.45 -14.86 7.13
C VAL A 224 -11.85 -15.07 7.70
N GLU A 225 -12.06 -16.16 8.44
CA GLU A 225 -13.30 -16.48 9.14
C GLU A 225 -13.57 -15.48 10.25
N GLN A 226 -12.54 -15.14 11.05
CA GLN A 226 -12.64 -14.12 12.09
C GLN A 226 -13.00 -12.76 11.48
N ILE A 227 -12.35 -12.34 10.39
CA ILE A 227 -12.69 -11.10 9.69
C ILE A 227 -14.16 -11.11 9.21
N ARG A 228 -14.63 -12.25 8.68
CA ARG A 228 -16.01 -12.40 8.19
C ARG A 228 -17.05 -12.42 9.32
N ALA A 229 -16.68 -12.89 10.50
CA ALA A 229 -17.54 -12.98 11.67
C ALA A 229 -17.68 -11.65 12.44
N HIS A 230 -16.92 -10.61 12.09
CA HIS A 230 -17.03 -9.31 12.76
C HIS A 230 -18.43 -8.72 12.60
N ALA A 231 -18.91 -8.09 13.68
CA ALA A 231 -20.22 -7.44 13.68
C ALA A 231 -20.32 -6.40 12.56
N PRO A 232 -21.43 -6.39 11.81
CA PRO A 232 -21.61 -5.42 10.74
C PRO A 232 -21.67 -4.01 11.30
N THR A 233 -20.94 -3.10 10.66
CA THR A 233 -21.02 -1.65 10.85
C THR A 233 -21.38 -1.02 9.50
N ASP A 234 -21.97 0.17 9.51
CA ASP A 234 -22.34 0.94 8.32
C ASP A 234 -21.38 2.12 8.06
N ALA A 235 -20.38 2.33 8.92
CA ALA A 235 -19.39 3.38 8.76
C ALA A 235 -17.99 2.96 9.23
N TRP A 236 -16.96 3.50 8.55
CA TRP A 236 -15.55 3.20 8.82
C TRP A 236 -14.69 4.46 8.68
N CYS A 237 -13.85 4.72 9.69
CA CYS A 237 -12.80 5.73 9.59
C CYS A 237 -11.48 5.04 9.24
N VAL A 238 -10.89 5.40 8.10
CA VAL A 238 -9.69 4.77 7.56
C VAL A 238 -8.55 5.78 7.55
N ARG A 239 -7.47 5.49 8.27
CA ARG A 239 -6.23 6.28 8.22
C ARG A 239 -5.22 5.67 7.26
N PHE A 240 -4.84 6.42 6.26
CA PHE A 240 -3.81 6.13 5.28
C PHE A 240 -2.47 6.64 5.82
N SER A 241 -1.67 5.72 6.37
CA SER A 241 -0.38 6.03 7.04
C SER A 241 0.78 6.15 6.06
N THR A 242 0.65 5.58 4.86
CA THR A 242 1.58 5.77 3.76
C THR A 242 0.83 6.11 2.48
N PRO A 243 1.48 6.79 1.51
CA PRO A 243 0.82 7.19 0.28
C PRO A 243 0.15 6.00 -0.40
N THR A 244 -1.14 6.13 -0.67
CA THR A 244 -1.97 5.07 -1.25
C THR A 244 -2.42 5.48 -2.64
N THR A 245 -2.12 4.63 -3.61
CA THR A 245 -2.36 4.93 -5.02
C THR A 245 -3.08 3.78 -5.71
N PHE A 246 -3.92 4.13 -6.66
CA PHE A 246 -4.69 3.21 -7.47
C PHE A 246 -4.38 3.43 -8.96
N GLY A 247 -4.72 2.46 -9.80
CA GLY A 247 -4.64 2.60 -11.25
C GLY A 247 -3.94 1.44 -11.94
N ASN A 248 -3.59 1.66 -13.20
CA ASN A 248 -3.00 0.66 -14.07
C ASN A 248 -1.75 1.20 -14.78
N ARG A 249 -0.76 0.32 -14.98
CA ARG A 249 0.50 0.64 -15.70
C ARG A 249 1.15 1.93 -15.20
N ASN A 250 1.04 3.02 -15.98
CA ASN A 250 1.65 4.33 -15.73
C ASN A 250 0.65 5.42 -15.30
N ARG A 251 -0.63 5.07 -15.08
CA ARG A 251 -1.67 6.00 -14.62
C ARG A 251 -1.94 5.73 -13.14
N PHE A 252 -1.59 6.71 -12.33
CA PHE A 252 -1.76 6.68 -10.88
C PHE A 252 -2.82 7.69 -10.47
N SER A 253 -3.77 7.24 -9.67
CA SER A 253 -4.79 8.06 -9.05
C SER A 253 -4.62 7.98 -7.53
N PRO A 254 -4.46 9.13 -6.84
CA PRO A 254 -4.48 9.14 -5.39
C PRO A 254 -5.90 8.96 -4.85
N TRP A 255 -6.95 9.10 -5.68
CA TRP A 255 -8.33 9.18 -5.19
C TRP A 255 -8.80 7.86 -4.56
N PRO A 256 -9.15 7.85 -3.25
CA PRO A 256 -9.57 6.65 -2.54
C PRO A 256 -11.07 6.37 -2.77
N ASP A 257 -11.42 6.11 -4.02
CA ASP A 257 -12.78 5.77 -4.44
C ASP A 257 -13.23 4.39 -3.92
N PRO A 258 -14.43 4.27 -3.31
CA PRO A 258 -14.94 2.99 -2.81
C PRO A 258 -14.93 1.86 -3.84
N SER A 259 -15.35 2.13 -5.08
CA SER A 259 -15.41 1.10 -6.14
C SER A 259 -14.02 0.59 -6.50
N THR A 260 -13.01 1.44 -6.42
CA THR A 260 -11.61 1.10 -6.69
C THR A 260 -10.98 0.34 -5.53
N ILE A 261 -11.30 0.71 -4.29
CA ILE A 261 -10.91 0.00 -3.06
C ILE A 261 -11.47 -1.42 -3.07
N VAL A 262 -12.78 -1.56 -3.26
CA VAL A 262 -13.48 -2.85 -3.32
C VAL A 262 -12.84 -3.74 -4.37
N ARG A 263 -12.70 -3.26 -5.61
CA ARG A 263 -12.08 -4.02 -6.70
C ARG A 263 -10.67 -4.51 -6.38
N SER A 264 -9.85 -3.63 -5.80
CA SER A 264 -8.46 -3.95 -5.46
C SER A 264 -8.36 -5.02 -4.38
N LEU A 265 -9.15 -4.89 -3.32
CA LEU A 265 -9.09 -5.76 -2.15
C LEU A 265 -9.80 -7.09 -2.42
N GLN A 266 -10.98 -7.07 -3.06
CA GLN A 266 -11.73 -8.26 -3.42
C GLN A 266 -10.90 -9.24 -4.23
N ARG A 267 -10.14 -8.74 -5.22
CA ARG A 267 -9.25 -9.59 -6.01
C ARG A 267 -8.19 -10.28 -5.15
N ARG A 268 -7.61 -9.57 -4.18
CA ARG A 268 -6.56 -10.14 -3.30
C ARG A 268 -7.15 -11.08 -2.26
N TRP A 269 -8.28 -10.73 -1.67
CA TRP A 269 -9.04 -11.57 -0.74
C TRP A 269 -9.41 -12.90 -1.40
N ASN A 270 -10.09 -12.85 -2.56
CA ASN A 270 -10.53 -14.05 -3.26
C ASN A 270 -9.35 -14.90 -3.78
N ALA A 271 -8.15 -14.34 -3.93
CA ALA A 271 -6.96 -15.08 -4.34
C ALA A 271 -6.30 -15.87 -3.20
N ILE A 272 -6.63 -15.55 -1.95
CA ILE A 272 -6.12 -16.28 -0.77
C ILE A 272 -7.20 -17.13 -0.10
N CYS A 273 -8.47 -16.90 -0.42
CA CYS A 273 -9.58 -17.69 0.09
C CYS A 273 -9.83 -18.90 -0.82
N ASP A 274 -9.40 -20.08 -0.38
CA ASP A 274 -9.67 -21.35 -1.09
C ASP A 274 -11.15 -21.77 -0.99
N ARG A 275 -11.88 -21.17 -0.05
CA ARG A 275 -13.28 -21.45 0.24
C ARG A 275 -14.24 -20.50 -0.49
N PRO A 276 -15.08 -21.00 -1.43
CA PRO A 276 -16.01 -20.17 -2.20
C PRO A 276 -17.04 -19.41 -1.36
N ASP A 277 -17.42 -19.92 -0.19
CA ASP A 277 -18.38 -19.33 0.74
C ASP A 277 -17.83 -18.12 1.52
N TYR A 278 -16.50 -18.01 1.62
CA TYR A 278 -15.83 -16.83 2.16
C TYR A 278 -15.46 -15.80 1.10
N ALA A 279 -15.63 -16.10 -0.19
CA ALA A 279 -15.37 -15.14 -1.26
C ALA A 279 -16.28 -13.92 -1.12
N ILE A 280 -15.69 -12.73 -1.27
CA ILE A 280 -16.44 -11.48 -1.31
C ILE A 280 -16.65 -11.11 -2.78
N ARG A 281 -17.89 -10.84 -3.16
CA ARG A 281 -18.26 -10.47 -4.53
C ARG A 281 -19.24 -9.31 -4.48
N LEU A 282 -18.70 -8.10 -4.47
CA LEU A 282 -19.45 -6.86 -4.56
C LEU A 282 -19.35 -6.34 -6.00
N GLU A 283 -20.51 -6.23 -6.64
CA GLU A 283 -20.62 -5.72 -8.00
C GLU A 283 -20.49 -4.19 -8.05
N ALA A 284 -20.17 -3.67 -9.23
CA ALA A 284 -20.00 -2.23 -9.43
C ALA A 284 -21.27 -1.42 -9.07
N ALA A 285 -22.46 -2.00 -9.27
CA ALA A 285 -23.72 -1.39 -8.89
C ALA A 285 -23.88 -1.32 -7.36
N GLN A 286 -23.48 -2.37 -6.63
CA GLN A 286 -23.52 -2.43 -5.17
C GLN A 286 -22.53 -1.45 -4.53
N CYS A 287 -21.38 -1.22 -5.18
CA CYS A 287 -20.39 -0.24 -4.70
C CYS A 287 -20.95 1.18 -4.60
N ARG A 288 -22.06 1.50 -5.30
CA ARG A 288 -22.72 2.82 -5.21
C ARG A 288 -23.39 3.08 -3.86
N ALA A 289 -23.66 2.04 -3.08
CA ALA A 289 -24.17 2.18 -1.72
C ALA A 289 -23.09 2.67 -0.75
N ILE A 290 -21.81 2.60 -1.14
CA ILE A 290 -20.67 3.03 -0.34
C ILE A 290 -20.24 4.43 -0.80
N TRP A 291 -20.15 5.38 0.13
CA TRP A 291 -19.82 6.75 -0.18
C TRP A 291 -18.89 7.36 0.86
N VAL A 292 -18.14 8.39 0.45
CA VAL A 292 -17.22 9.13 1.32
C VAL A 292 -18.00 10.23 2.03
N THR A 293 -18.08 10.14 3.36
CA THR A 293 -18.73 11.14 4.22
C THR A 293 -17.78 12.29 4.56
N ASP A 294 -16.52 11.96 4.85
CA ASP A 294 -15.50 12.92 5.25
C ASP A 294 -14.13 12.56 4.66
N LEU A 295 -13.32 13.59 4.40
CA LEU A 295 -11.99 13.46 3.83
C LEU A 295 -11.07 14.53 4.42
N ASP A 296 -9.95 14.10 5.01
CA ASP A 296 -8.90 14.98 5.52
C ASP A 296 -7.54 14.42 5.13
N GLY A 297 -6.86 15.07 4.20
CA GLY A 297 -5.58 14.57 3.74
C GLY A 297 -4.98 15.39 2.61
N ARG A 298 -3.91 14.85 2.04
CA ARG A 298 -3.19 15.46 0.94
C ARG A 298 -2.71 14.43 -0.06
N ASN A 299 -2.38 14.93 -1.24
CA ASN A 299 -1.60 14.18 -2.21
C ASN A 299 -0.12 14.17 -1.81
N ALA A 300 0.51 13.00 -1.86
CA ALA A 300 1.94 12.81 -1.75
C ALA A 300 2.47 12.29 -3.09
N ILE A 301 3.44 13.02 -3.66
CA ILE A 301 4.09 12.64 -4.91
C ILE A 301 5.40 11.95 -4.57
N LEU A 302 5.60 10.76 -5.15
CA LEU A 302 6.78 9.92 -4.97
C LEU A 302 7.36 9.57 -6.34
N THR A 303 8.66 9.32 -6.39
CA THR A 303 9.30 8.71 -7.56
C THR A 303 9.64 7.27 -7.21
N LEU A 304 9.06 6.30 -7.93
CA LEU A 304 9.27 4.87 -7.73
C LEU A 304 9.74 4.24 -9.03
N SER A 305 10.95 3.68 -9.05
CA SER A 305 11.53 3.05 -10.24
C SER A 305 11.41 3.93 -11.52
N GLY A 306 11.65 5.25 -11.37
CA GLY A 306 11.57 6.22 -12.47
C GLY A 306 10.15 6.67 -12.84
N LEU A 307 9.11 6.18 -12.17
CA LEU A 307 7.72 6.62 -12.37
C LEU A 307 7.30 7.63 -11.30
N THR A 308 6.61 8.69 -11.70
CA THR A 308 5.94 9.61 -10.77
C THR A 308 4.63 8.99 -10.30
N VAL A 309 4.56 8.69 -9.01
CA VAL A 309 3.41 8.08 -8.35
C VAL A 309 2.76 9.12 -7.44
N SER A 310 1.47 9.35 -7.65
CA SER A 310 0.64 10.20 -6.81
C SER A 310 -0.21 9.33 -5.90
N GLY A 311 -0.13 9.54 -4.59
CA GLY A 311 -0.86 8.76 -3.59
C GLY A 311 -1.52 9.62 -2.52
N TYR A 312 -2.66 9.19 -2.00
CA TYR A 312 -3.34 9.84 -0.90
C TYR A 312 -2.72 9.48 0.45
N LEU A 313 -2.62 10.49 1.31
CA LEU A 313 -2.17 10.37 2.70
C LEU A 313 -3.11 11.18 3.58
N GLY A 314 -3.67 10.58 4.63
CA GLY A 314 -4.66 11.24 5.48
C GLY A 314 -5.71 10.27 6.01
N ARG A 315 -6.94 10.74 6.17
CA ARG A 315 -8.10 9.99 6.68
C ARG A 315 -9.28 10.10 5.72
N VAL A 316 -10.04 9.02 5.59
CA VAL A 316 -11.30 9.00 4.85
C VAL A 316 -12.34 8.33 5.74
N ARG A 317 -13.53 8.92 5.86
CA ARG A 317 -14.68 8.26 6.43
C ARG A 317 -15.56 7.74 5.30
N TYR A 318 -15.88 6.45 5.36
CA TYR A 318 -16.84 5.82 4.47
C TYR A 318 -18.12 5.49 5.22
N SER A 319 -19.24 5.57 4.51
CA SER A 319 -20.54 5.09 4.97
C SER A 319 -21.17 4.18 3.92
N CYS A 320 -22.01 3.24 4.34
CA CYS A 320 -22.71 2.31 3.47
C CYS A 320 -24.19 2.22 3.84
N ASP A 321 -25.06 2.61 2.92
CA ASP A 321 -26.51 2.65 3.17
C ASP A 321 -27.19 1.29 2.98
N ASP A 322 -26.50 0.33 2.34
CA ASP A 322 -26.99 -1.01 2.06
C ASP A 322 -26.42 -2.04 3.06
N LYS A 323 -27.30 -2.58 3.91
CA LYS A 323 -26.95 -3.58 4.94
C LYS A 323 -26.47 -4.92 4.37
N THR A 324 -26.74 -5.20 3.10
CA THR A 324 -26.24 -6.40 2.41
C THR A 324 -24.81 -6.22 1.89
N VAL A 325 -24.41 -4.98 1.61
CA VAL A 325 -23.08 -4.61 1.10
C VAL A 325 -22.10 -4.33 2.24
N ALA A 326 -22.59 -3.69 3.31
CA ALA A 326 -21.79 -3.24 4.45
C ALA A 326 -20.88 -4.34 5.05
N PRO A 327 -21.33 -5.58 5.29
CA PRO A 327 -20.46 -6.63 5.84
C PRO A 327 -19.28 -6.97 4.92
N GLY A 328 -19.52 -7.02 3.60
CA GLY A 328 -18.48 -7.29 2.61
C GLY A 328 -17.43 -6.19 2.56
N PHE A 329 -17.86 -4.93 2.55
CA PHE A 329 -16.92 -3.80 2.54
C PHE A 329 -16.12 -3.70 3.85
N GLY A 330 -16.76 -3.91 5.00
CA GLY A 330 -16.09 -3.93 6.29
C GLY A 330 -15.02 -5.02 6.38
N ALA A 331 -15.32 -6.23 5.91
CA ALA A 331 -14.36 -7.33 5.85
C ALA A 331 -13.15 -6.99 4.95
N LEU A 332 -13.39 -6.38 3.79
CA LEU A 332 -12.29 -5.94 2.91
C LEU A 332 -11.41 -4.88 3.58
N LEU A 333 -12.01 -3.92 4.31
CA LEU A 333 -11.26 -2.89 5.03
C LEU A 333 -10.41 -3.46 6.17
N GLN A 334 -10.93 -4.43 6.94
CA GLN A 334 -10.15 -5.14 7.96
C GLN A 334 -8.99 -5.93 7.35
N PHE A 335 -9.26 -6.63 6.24
CA PHE A 335 -8.23 -7.33 5.47
C PHE A 335 -7.11 -6.39 5.00
N ALA A 336 -7.46 -5.17 4.61
CA ALA A 336 -6.52 -4.17 4.14
C ALA A 336 -5.52 -3.69 5.23
N GLU A 337 -5.79 -3.89 6.53
CA GLU A 337 -4.79 -3.65 7.59
C GLU A 337 -3.59 -4.61 7.52
N PHE A 338 -3.78 -5.79 6.90
CA PHE A 338 -2.74 -6.79 6.64
C PHE A 338 -2.23 -6.71 5.20
N ALA A 339 -3.13 -6.72 4.22
CA ALA A 339 -2.74 -6.76 2.82
C ALA A 339 -2.19 -5.42 2.30
N GLY A 340 -2.51 -4.33 2.97
CA GLY A 340 -2.38 -2.98 2.42
C GLY A 340 -3.40 -2.73 1.30
N LEU A 341 -3.56 -1.46 0.94
CA LEU A 341 -4.53 -0.96 -0.01
C LEU A 341 -3.87 -0.36 -1.25
N GLY A 342 -4.39 -0.68 -2.43
CA GLY A 342 -3.91 -0.12 -3.69
C GLY A 342 -2.63 -0.79 -4.21
N ARG A 343 -1.75 0.00 -4.83
CA ARG A 343 -0.51 -0.50 -5.45
C ARG A 343 0.70 -0.35 -4.54
N TYR A 344 1.73 -1.15 -4.85
CA TYR A 344 3.05 -1.12 -4.20
C TYR A 344 3.03 -1.39 -2.69
N THR A 345 2.07 -2.21 -2.23
CA THR A 345 1.99 -2.67 -0.84
C THR A 345 3.21 -3.50 -0.41
N VAL A 346 3.80 -4.24 -1.36
CA VAL A 346 5.09 -4.94 -1.17
C VAL A 346 6.31 -4.02 -1.11
N ARG A 347 6.11 -2.70 -1.27
CA ARG A 347 7.15 -1.66 -1.14
C ARG A 347 6.89 -0.72 0.03
N GLY A 348 5.87 -0.94 0.84
CA GLY A 348 5.54 -0.06 1.98
C GLY A 348 4.48 1.00 1.71
N LEU A 349 3.89 1.05 0.52
CA LEU A 349 2.76 1.93 0.22
C LEU A 349 1.43 1.28 0.63
N GLY A 350 0.35 2.06 0.64
CA GLY A 350 -0.98 1.48 0.88
C GLY A 350 -1.24 1.08 2.32
N VAL A 351 -0.44 1.55 3.28
CA VAL A 351 -0.57 1.14 4.66
C VAL A 351 -1.73 1.89 5.30
N ILE A 352 -2.73 1.14 5.75
CA ILE A 352 -3.90 1.71 6.44
C ILE A 352 -4.02 1.23 7.88
N ALA A 353 -4.90 1.89 8.63
CA ALA A 353 -5.42 1.45 9.91
C ALA A 353 -6.90 1.84 10.02
N LEU A 354 -7.69 1.00 10.66
CA LEU A 354 -9.07 1.34 11.03
C LEU A 354 -9.09 2.09 12.36
N GLU A 355 -9.81 3.20 12.40
CA GLU A 355 -9.98 4.04 13.58
C GLU A 355 -11.43 3.94 14.06
N GLN A 356 -11.62 3.83 15.37
CA GLN A 356 -12.96 3.75 15.99
C GLN A 356 -13.77 5.04 15.80
N THR A 357 -13.07 6.18 15.77
CA THR A 357 -13.67 7.52 15.77
C THR A 357 -12.94 8.43 14.80
N TRP A 358 -13.71 9.31 14.16
CA TRP A 358 -13.15 10.41 13.39
C TRP A 358 -12.68 11.50 14.37
N HIS A 359 -11.38 11.60 14.60
CA HIS A 359 -10.81 12.74 15.31
C HIS A 359 -10.25 13.73 14.28
N THR A 360 -10.96 14.84 14.10
CA THR A 360 -10.46 15.95 13.28
C THR A 360 -9.23 16.51 13.97
N SER A 361 -8.06 16.28 13.39
CA SER A 361 -6.82 16.88 13.89
C SER A 361 -6.81 18.33 13.42
N HIS A 362 -7.44 19.23 14.17
CA HIS A 362 -7.35 20.66 13.90
C HIS A 362 -5.92 21.13 14.18
N HIS A 363 -5.02 20.98 13.22
CA HIS A 363 -3.78 21.73 13.19
C HIS A 363 -4.12 23.16 12.76
N ARG A 364 -4.18 24.06 13.75
CA ARG A 364 -4.21 25.51 13.54
C ARG A 364 -2.87 26.03 13.03
#